data_AF-A0A4Q1VST5-F1
#
_entry.id   AF-A0A4Q1VST5-F1
#
_cell.length_a   1.000
_cell.length_b   1.000
_cell.length_c   1.000
_cell.angle_alpha   90.00
_cell.angle_beta   90.00
_cell.angle_gamma   90.00
#
_symmetry.space_group_name_H-M   'P 1'
#
loop_
_entity.id
_entity.type
_entity.pdbx_description
1 polymer ?
#
loop_
_entity_poly.entity_id
_entity_poly.type
_entity_poly.pdbx_seq_one_letter_code
_entity_poly.pdbx_strand_id
1 'polypeptide(L)' 'MADKQIIEIPIVKVVAIEVSSDPTQDSLITFATEAEADIALRLPPTVIAELEALLARASQEQAKRLPKQ' A
#
# COMPACT_ATOMS: atom_id res chain seq x y z
N MET A 1 -33.33 22.70 -4.70
CA MET A 1 -31.97 22.47 -4.17
C MET A 1 -31.71 20.98 -4.35
N ALA A 2 -30.63 20.59 -5.02
CA ALA A 2 -30.35 19.18 -5.26
C ALA A 2 -29.84 18.56 -3.96
N ASP A 3 -30.54 17.55 -3.44
CA ASP A 3 -30.11 16.81 -2.26
C ASP A 3 -28.73 16.21 -2.54
N LYS A 4 -27.76 16.61 -1.72
CA LYS A 4 -26.39 16.13 -1.81
C LYS A 4 -26.42 14.65 -1.46
N GLN A 5 -26.12 13.80 -2.43
CA GLN A 5 -26.08 12.35 -2.23
C GLN A 5 -25.04 12.02 -1.16
N ILE A 6 -25.50 11.57 0.01
CA ILE A 6 -24.63 11.06 1.06
C ILE A 6 -24.29 9.63 0.67
N ILE A 7 -23.01 9.37 0.38
CA ILE A 7 -22.48 8.04 0.12
C ILE A 7 -21.88 7.55 1.43
N GLU A 8 -22.53 6.59 2.07
CA GLU A 8 -21.98 5.89 3.23
C GLU A 8 -20.92 4.90 2.75
N ILE A 9 -19.64 5.24 2.96
CA ILE A 9 -18.52 4.35 2.67
C ILE A 9 -18.19 3.62 3.98
N PRO A 10 -18.44 2.31 4.09
CA PRO A 10 -18.15 1.56 5.31
C PRO A 10 -16.64 1.57 5.57
N ILE A 11 -16.25 2.00 6.77
CA ILE A 11 -14.86 1.97 7.21
C ILE A 11 -14.55 0.53 7.65
N VAL A 12 -13.89 -0.23 6.78
CA VAL A 12 -13.45 -1.58 7.07
C VAL A 12 -12.07 -1.53 7.72
N LYS A 13 -11.97 -2.01 8.96
CA LYS A 13 -10.71 -2.03 9.71
C LYS A 13 -9.85 -3.21 9.27
N VAL A 14 -8.61 -2.91 8.90
CA VAL A 14 -7.58 -3.90 8.57
C VAL A 14 -6.96 -4.41 9.87
N VAL A 15 -6.95 -5.72 10.06
CA VAL A 15 -6.38 -6.39 11.24
C VAL A 15 -4.94 -6.82 10.98
N ALA A 16 -4.66 -7.29 9.76
CA ALA A 16 -3.33 -7.72 9.35
C ALA A 16 -3.09 -7.40 7.87
N ILE A 17 -1.81 -7.19 7.53
CA ILE A 17 -1.35 -6.98 6.17
C ILE A 17 -0.31 -8.06 5.88
N GLU A 18 -0.57 -8.88 4.88
CA GLU A 18 0.36 -9.87 4.38
C GLU A 18 0.88 -9.43 3.01
N VAL A 19 2.19 -9.47 2.85
CA VAL A 19 2.85 -9.13 1.58
C VAL A 19 3.57 -10.36 1.08
N SER A 20 3.16 -10.84 -0.09
CA SER A 20 3.83 -11.89 -0.83
C SER A 20 4.39 -11.28 -2.12
N SER A 21 5.71 -11.27 -2.25
CA SER A 21 6.38 -10.78 -3.46
C SER A 21 7.20 -11.90 -4.08
N ASP A 22 6.93 -12.18 -5.35
CA ASP A 22 7.85 -12.92 -6.22
C ASP A 22 8.52 -11.90 -7.15
N PRO A 23 9.86 -11.79 -7.18
CA PRO A 23 10.56 -10.84 -8.04
C PRO A 23 10.39 -11.11 -9.55
N THR A 24 9.81 -12.25 -9.91
CA THR A 24 9.49 -12.63 -11.29
C THR A 24 8.00 -12.51 -11.64
N GLN A 25 7.12 -12.21 -10.67
CA GLN A 25 5.67 -12.13 -10.86
C GLN A 25 5.05 -10.90 -10.17
N ASP A 26 3.73 -10.82 -10.19
CA ASP A 26 2.99 -9.79 -9.45
C ASP A 26 3.20 -9.97 -7.94
N SER A 27 3.33 -8.86 -7.20
CA SER A 27 3.20 -8.90 -5.75
C SER A 27 1.73 -8.90 -5.35
N LEU A 28 1.42 -9.66 -4.31
CA LEU A 28 0.11 -9.69 -3.70
C LEU A 28 0.19 -9.10 -2.30
N ILE A 29 -0.62 -8.07 -2.05
CA ILE A 29 -0.85 -7.51 -0.73
C ILE A 29 -2.26 -7.91 -0.31
N THR A 30 -2.35 -8.74 0.72
CA THR A 30 -3.63 -9.17 1.29
C THR A 30 -3.87 -8.39 2.58
N PHE A 31 -5.01 -7.70 2.65
CA PHE A 31 -5.49 -7.02 3.84
C PHE A 31 -6.55 -7.92 4.48
N ALA A 32 -6.19 -8.55 5.60
CA ALA A 32 -7.16 -9.26 6.41
C ALA A 32 -8.04 -8.25 7.12
N THR A 33 -9.35 -8.36 6.96
CA THR A 33 -10.29 -7.38 7.53
C THR A 33 -11.16 -8.00 8.64
N GLU A 34 -11.75 -7.15 9.49
CA GLU A 34 -12.75 -7.60 10.47
C GLU A 34 -14.10 -7.99 9.80
N ALA A 35 -14.24 -7.77 8.48
CA ALA A 35 -15.43 -8.12 7.71
C ALA A 35 -15.35 -9.55 7.15
N GLU A 36 -16.43 -10.01 6.52
CA GLU A 36 -16.52 -11.36 5.92
C GLU A 36 -15.61 -11.57 4.69
N ALA A 37 -14.88 -10.55 4.25
CA ALA A 37 -14.03 -10.61 3.07
C ALA A 37 -12.70 -9.88 3.26
N ASP A 38 -11.64 -10.51 2.77
CA ASP A 38 -10.32 -9.90 2.68
C ASP A 38 -10.18 -9.10 1.38
N ILE A 39 -9.33 -8.07 1.42
CA ILE A 39 -9.02 -7.26 0.24
C ILE A 39 -7.67 -7.72 -0.29
N ALA A 40 -7.60 -8.04 -1.58
CA ALA A 40 -6.36 -8.41 -2.24
C ALA A 40 -5.97 -7.34 -3.27
N LEU A 41 -4.81 -6.75 -3.10
CA LEU A 41 -4.20 -5.81 -4.05
C LEU A 41 -3.07 -6.51 -4.78
N ARG A 42 -3.23 -6.67 -6.09
CA ARG A 42 -2.22 -7.22 -6.99
C ARG A 42 -1.43 -6.09 -7.63
N LEU A 43 -0.13 -6.08 -7.43
CA LEU A 43 0.79 -5.08 -7.94
C LEU A 43 1.65 -5.70 -9.05
N PRO A 44 1.57 -5.18 -10.29
CA PRO A 44 2.45 -5.60 -11.37
C PRO A 44 3.93 -5.31 -11.07
N PRO A 45 4.87 -6.08 -11.64
CA PRO A 45 6.31 -5.86 -11.49
C PRO A 45 6.78 -4.43 -11.75
N THR A 46 6.17 -3.74 -12.72
CA THR A 46 6.51 -2.36 -13.07
C THR A 46 6.19 -1.39 -11.93
N VAL A 47 5.07 -1.58 -11.26
CA VAL A 47 4.64 -0.72 -10.13
C VAL A 47 5.51 -0.95 -8.91
N ILE A 48 5.95 -2.20 -8.69
CA ILE A 48 6.89 -2.54 -7.62
C ILE A 48 8.23 -1.83 -7.86
N ALA A 49 8.76 -1.89 -9.08
CA ALA A 49 10.01 -1.22 -9.43
C ALA A 49 9.92 0.31 -9.24
N GLU A 50 8.78 0.93 -9.57
CA GLU A 50 8.55 2.36 -9.30
C GLU A 50 8.52 2.66 -7.79
N LEU A 51 7.88 1.80 -6.99
CA LEU A 51 7.83 1.95 -5.54
C LEU A 51 9.23 1.82 -4.92
N GLU A 52 10.03 0.83 -5.35
CA GLU A 52 11.41 0.66 -4.90
C GLU A 52 12.27 1.88 -5.24
N ALA A 53 12.14 2.42 -6.46
CA ALA A 53 12.84 3.63 -6.87
C ALA A 53 12.45 4.85 -6.01
N LEU A 54 11.17 4.98 -5.66
CA LEU A 54 10.67 6.04 -4.78
C LEU A 54 11.26 5.88 -3.37
N LEU A 55 11.22 4.67 -2.81
CA LEU A 55 11.77 4.37 -1.48
C LEU A 55 13.28 4.60 -1.41
N ALA A 56 14.02 4.20 -2.44
CA ALA A 56 15.45 4.45 -2.54
C ALA A 56 15.77 5.95 -2.52
N ARG A 57 15.01 6.76 -3.27
CA ARG A 57 15.17 8.23 -3.26
C ARG A 57 14.83 8.83 -1.89
N ALA A 58 13.74 8.40 -1.27
CA ALA A 58 13.34 8.87 0.06
C ALA A 58 14.39 8.52 1.12
N SER A 59 14.93 7.29 1.08
CA SER A 59 16.00 6.84 1.97
C SER A 59 17.28 7.68 1.81
N GLN A 60 17.68 7.98 0.57
CA GLN A 60 18.83 8.86 0.31
C GLN A 60 18.61 10.27 0.87
N GLU A 61 17.40 10.83 0.72
CA GLU A 61 17.06 12.15 1.28
C GLU A 61 17.02 12.15 2.81
N GLN A 62 16.57 11.05 3.44
CA GLN A 62 16.64 10.89 4.89
C GLN A 62 18.08 10.74 5.38
N ALA A 63 18.91 9.96 4.68
CA ALA A 63 20.32 9.77 5.03
C ALA A 63 21.13 11.07 5.00
N LYS A 64 20.79 12.00 4.10
CA LYS A 64 21.38 13.36 4.07
C LYS A 64 21.02 14.21 5.30
N ARG A 65 19.90 13.90 5.96
CA ARG A 65 19.36 14.64 7.12
C ARG A 65 19.68 13.98 8.46
N LEU A 66 20.24 12.77 8.47
CA LEU A 66 20.72 12.14 9.69
C LEU A 66 21.94 12.91 10.22
N PRO A 67 22.02 13.22 11.53
CA PRO A 67 23.20 13.83 12.10
C PRO A 67 24.38 12.88 11.93
N LYS A 68 25.42 13.35 11.24
CA LYS A 68 26.71 12.67 11.22
C LYS A 68 27.31 12.83 12.63
N GLN A 69 27.58 11.71 13.29
CA GLN A 69 28.46 11.69 14.46
C GLN A 69 29.87 12.09 14.06
#